data_AF-A0A0F9FZR9-F1
#
_entry.id   AF-A0A0F9FZR9-F1
#
_cell.length_a   1.000
_cell.length_b   1.000
_cell.length_c   1.000
_cell.angle_alpha   90.00
_cell.angle_beta   90.00
_cell.angle_gamma   90.00
#
_symmetry.space_group_name_H-M   'P 1'
#
loop_
_entity.id
_entity.type
_entity.pdbx_description
1 polymer ?
#
loop_
_entity_poly.entity_id
_entity_poly.type
_entity_poly.pdbx_seq_one_letter_code
_entity_poly.pdbx_strand_id
1 'polypeptide(L)' 'MLEVEIKTNHKNLHDSISEDYYKNKLMSKEDFDYYHGQNWENMESELITEGYIKIPEPVRDLGAE' A
#
# COMPACT_ATOMS: atom_id res chain seq x y z
N MET A 1 2.41 15.29 -5.01
CA MET A 1 1.04 14.91 -5.45
C MET A 1 0.08 15.12 -4.28
N LEU A 2 -1.20 15.46 -4.47
CA LEU A 2 -2.10 15.62 -3.32
C LEU A 2 -2.43 14.27 -2.67
N GLU A 3 -2.59 14.21 -1.35
CA GLU A 3 -2.96 12.97 -0.61
C GLU A 3 -4.16 12.24 -1.23
N VAL A 4 -5.16 13.01 -1.66
CA VAL A 4 -6.38 12.50 -2.31
C VAL A 4 -6.08 11.84 -3.66
N GLU A 5 -5.14 12.39 -4.42
CA GLU A 5 -4.74 11.84 -5.71
C GLU A 5 -3.99 10.52 -5.53
N ILE A 6 -3.06 10.46 -4.57
CA ILE A 6 -2.32 9.22 -4.22
C ILE A 6 -3.31 8.12 -3.86
N LYS A 7 -4.22 8.38 -2.91
CA LYS A 7 -5.24 7.41 -2.48
C LYS A 7 -6.16 6.99 -3.62
N THR A 8 -6.54 7.92 -4.50
CA THR A 8 -7.41 7.61 -5.64
C THR A 8 -6.71 6.71 -6.65
N ASN A 9 -5.44 6.98 -6.95
CA ASN A 9 -4.65 6.18 -7.88
C ASN A 9 -4.48 4.74 -7.37
N HIS A 10 -4.08 4.57 -6.11
CA HIS A 10 -3.90 3.25 -5.50
C HIS A 10 -5.21 2.49 -5.31
N LYS A 11 -6.33 3.20 -5.08
CA LYS A 11 -7.67 2.59 -5.09
C LYS A 11 -8.03 2.04 -6.47
N ASN A 12 -7.82 2.81 -7.53
CA ASN A 12 -8.12 2.35 -8.88
C ASN A 12 -7.28 1.12 -9.26
N LEU A 13 -6.00 1.09 -8.86
CA LEU A 13 -5.14 -0.07 -9.06
C LEU A 13 -5.60 -1.29 -8.25
N HIS A 14 -5.95 -1.09 -6.98
CA HIS A 14 -6.54 -2.12 -6.13
C HIS A 14 -7.79 -2.74 -6.76
N ASP A 15 -8.69 -1.90 -7.26
CA ASP A 15 -9.95 -2.34 -7.85
C ASP A 15 -9.71 -3.12 -9.15
N SER A 16 -8.75 -2.70 -9.98
CA SER A 16 -8.32 -3.44 -11.17
C SER A 16 -7.75 -4.83 -10.83
N ILE A 17 -6.82 -4.91 -9.87
CA ILE A 17 -6.22 -6.19 -9.42
C ILE A 17 -7.31 -7.12 -8.87
N SER A 18 -8.23 -6.56 -8.08
CA SER A 18 -9.35 -7.30 -7.50
C SER A 18 -10.32 -7.81 -8.56
N GLU A 19 -10.62 -7.01 -9.59
CA GLU A 19 -11.46 -7.43 -10.70
C GLU A 19 -10.81 -8.58 -11.48
N ASP A 20 -9.51 -8.48 -11.76
CA ASP A 20 -8.77 -9.51 -12.49
C ASP A 20 -8.73 -10.85 -11.74
N TYR A 21 -8.60 -10.84 -10.41
CA TYR A 21 -8.61 -12.07 -9.61
C TYR A 21 -10.02 -12.62 -9.34
N TYR A 22 -10.94 -11.78 -8.85
CA TYR A 22 -12.24 -12.25 -8.38
C TYR A 22 -13.24 -12.46 -9.51
N LYS A 23 -13.26 -11.57 -10.51
CA LYS A 23 -14.25 -11.59 -11.58
C LYS A 23 -13.71 -12.24 -12.85
N ASN A 24 -12.54 -11.82 -13.32
CA ASN A 24 -12.03 -12.25 -14.62
C ASN A 24 -11.21 -13.57 -14.54
N LYS A 25 -10.77 -13.96 -13.33
CA LYS A 25 -9.95 -15.16 -13.10
C LYS A 25 -8.68 -15.19 -13.95
N LEU A 26 -8.08 -14.01 -14.17
CA LEU A 26 -6.92 -13.82 -15.05
C LEU A 26 -5.58 -13.99 -14.33
N MET A 27 -5.59 -14.08 -12.99
CA MET A 27 -4.38 -14.21 -12.19
C MET A 27 -4.50 -15.31 -11.15
N SER A 28 -3.36 -15.87 -10.77
CA SER A 28 -3.26 -16.82 -9.68
C SER A 28 -3.46 -16.13 -8.33
N LYS A 29 -3.70 -16.91 -7.27
CA LYS A 29 -3.75 -16.37 -5.90
C LYS A 29 -2.41 -15.76 -5.49
N GLU A 30 -1.30 -16.39 -5.86
CA GLU A 30 0.05 -15.95 -5.52
C GLU A 30 0.36 -14.59 -6.16
N ASP A 31 -0.01 -14.42 -7.43
CA ASP A 31 0.09 -13.14 -8.13
C ASP A 31 -0.81 -12.08 -7.49
N PHE A 32 -2.06 -12.44 -7.18
CA PHE A 32 -2.99 -11.52 -6.51
C PHE A 32 -2.43 -11.02 -5.18
N ASP A 33 -1.99 -11.93 -4.31
CA ASP A 33 -1.44 -11.58 -3.00
C ASP A 33 -0.21 -10.68 -3.14
N TYR A 34 0.67 -10.97 -4.11
CA TYR A 34 1.86 -10.18 -4.39
C TYR A 34 1.51 -8.76 -4.86
N TYR A 35 0.71 -8.62 -5.91
CA TYR A 35 0.39 -7.30 -6.47
C TYR A 35 -0.48 -6.46 -5.53
N HIS A 36 -1.41 -7.11 -4.82
CA HIS A 36 -2.26 -6.45 -3.84
C HIS A 36 -1.45 -5.92 -2.65
N GLY A 37 -0.53 -6.72 -2.12
CA GLY A 37 0.40 -6.31 -1.07
C GLY A 37 1.34 -5.19 -1.52
N GLN A 38 1.95 -5.31 -2.70
CA GLN A 38 2.83 -4.28 -3.26
C GLN A 38 2.10 -2.94 -3.47
N ASN A 39 0.83 -2.96 -3.90
CA ASN A 39 0.05 -1.72 -4.03
C ASN A 39 -0.11 -1.00 -2.68
N TRP A 40 -0.26 -1.74 -1.58
CA TRP A 40 -0.35 -1.17 -0.24
C TRP A 40 0.97 -0.54 0.20
N GLU A 41 2.08 -1.27 0.06
CA GLU A 41 3.42 -0.77 0.41
C GLU A 41 3.80 0.48 -0.39
N ASN A 42 3.48 0.50 -1.69
CA ASN A 42 3.73 1.65 -2.55
C ASN A 42 2.92 2.88 -2.12
N MET A 43 1.63 2.70 -1.81
CA MET A 43 0.78 3.79 -1.33
C MET A 43 1.33 4.39 -0.03
N GLU A 44 1.73 3.55 0.93
CA GLU A 44 2.31 3.99 2.18
C GLU A 44 3.62 4.75 1.96
N SER A 45 4.51 4.22 1.11
CA SER A 45 5.77 4.87 0.75
C SER A 45 5.55 6.24 0.09
N GLU A 46 4.57 6.38 -0.81
CA GLU A 46 4.23 7.66 -1.44
C GLU A 46 3.69 8.67 -0.40
N LEU A 47 2.80 8.22 0.49
CA LEU A 47 2.26 9.07 1.55
C LEU A 47 3.33 9.53 2.54
N ILE A 48 4.32 8.69 2.85
CA ILE A 48 5.48 9.06 3.66
C ILE A 48 6.36 10.07 2.92
N THR A 49 6.65 9.82 1.64
CA THR A 49 7.51 10.68 0.80
C THR A 49 6.94 12.10 0.67
N GLU A 50 5.62 12.21 0.54
CA GLU A 50 4.90 13.49 0.44
C GLU A 50 4.62 14.11 1.82
N GLY A 51 4.99 13.43 2.91
CA GLY A 51 4.88 13.94 4.28
C GLY A 51 3.48 13.86 4.90
N TYR A 52 2.57 13.10 4.30
CA TYR A 52 1.21 12.88 4.81
C TYR A 52 1.18 11.86 5.95
N ILE A 53 2.12 10.91 5.97
CA ILE A 53 2.32 9.94 7.06
C ILE A 53 3.73 10.09 7.60
N LYS A 54 3.89 10.03 8.92
CA LYS A 54 5.20 9.96 9.57
C LYS A 54 5.50 8.50 9.93
N ILE A 55 6.71 8.05 9.63
CA ILE A 55 7.21 6.77 10.14
C ILE A 55 7.21 6.85 11.67
N PRO A 56 6.69 5.83 12.39
CA PRO A 56 6.75 5.81 13.85
C PRO A 56 8.20 6.00 14.30
N GLU A 57 8.43 6.95 15.21
CA GLU A 57 9.76 7.06 15.81
C GLU A 57 10.07 5.75 16.53
N PRO A 58 11.28 5.19 16.36
CA PRO A 58 11.66 4.02 17.13
C PRO A 58 11.49 4.35 18.61
N VAL A 59 10.76 3.51 19.34
CA VAL A 59 10.62 3.65 20.79
C VAL A 59 12.04 3.64 21.35
N ARG A 60 12.47 4.77 21.89
CA ARG A 60 13.81 4.92 22.47
C ARG A 60 14.06 3.74 23.40
N ASP A 61 15.17 3.03 23.20
CA ASP A 61 15.61 1.94 24.09
C ASP A 61 15.62 2.49 25.52
N LEU A 62 14.61 2.13 26.30
CA LEU A 62 14.64 2.31 27.74
C LEU A 62 15.58 1.21 28.23
N GLY A 63 16.87 1.54 28.31
CA GLY A 63 17.84 0.70 28.99
C GLY A 63 17.25 0.31 30.34
N ALA A 64 17.11 -0.99 30.56
CA ALA A 64 16.73 -1.51 31.87
C ALA A 64 17.84 -1.11 32.85
N GLU A 65 17.56 -0.10 33.68
CA GLU A 65 18.36 0.21 34.87
C GLU A 65 18.17 -0.87 35.94
#